data_AF-A0A1P8YBT7-F1
#
_entry.id   AF-A0A1P8YBT7-F1
#
_cell.length_a   1.000
_cell.length_b   1.000
_cell.length_c   1.000
_cell.angle_alpha   90.00
_cell.angle_beta   90.00
_cell.angle_gamma   90.00
#
_symmetry.space_group_name_H-M   'P 1'
#
loop_
_entity.id
_entity.type
_entity.pdbx_description
1 polymer ?
#
loop_
_entity_poly.entity_id
_entity_poly.type
_entity_poly.pdbx_seq_one_letter_code
_entity_poly.pdbx_strand_id
1 'polypeptide(L)'
;MFRAESGRAIATVARLVGDLSLAEDAVQEAFAEAMRSWPRTGMPANPGAWITTVARNRALDRLRRESLRGNKELDAARLFPPTEEEVWPVRDDQLRLIFTCAHPALAPQAQVALMLRLVCGLTVAEIARAFLQPEPTVSQRLTRAKSKIRTAAIPFRLPPEHLLPERVPQVLACIYLVFTEGYSATSGSSAIRDELCEEAIRLGRLLCELMPDEPEAWALLALMLLQDSRRGSGSPPTERPDRSRSRTARGGIAAGSRRGCGPWPRPGIPRASISRRR
;
A
#
# COMPACT_ATOMS: atom_id res chain seq x y z
N MET A 1 -13.80 -2.28 -4.83
CA MET A 1 -13.18 -2.97 -5.97
C MET A 1 -12.27 -2.02 -6.76
N PHE A 2 -12.79 -0.88 -7.24
CA PHE A 2 -12.05 0.03 -8.14
C PHE A 2 -10.73 0.61 -7.56
N ARG A 3 -10.67 0.93 -6.26
CA ARG A 3 -9.45 1.51 -5.65
C ARG A 3 -8.33 0.48 -5.51
N ALA A 4 -8.63 -0.71 -4.98
CA ALA A 4 -7.67 -1.79 -4.81
C ALA A 4 -7.11 -2.27 -6.16
N GLU A 5 -7.98 -2.40 -7.18
CA GLU A 5 -7.56 -2.78 -8.53
C GLU A 5 -6.72 -1.69 -9.21
N SER A 6 -6.99 -0.41 -8.93
CA SER A 6 -6.18 0.70 -9.45
C SER A 6 -4.74 0.64 -8.94
N GLY A 7 -4.53 0.45 -7.63
CA GLY A 7 -3.19 0.37 -7.06
C GLY A 7 -2.37 -0.80 -7.60
N ARG A 8 -2.99 -1.98 -7.75
CA ARG A 8 -2.37 -3.16 -8.35
C ARG A 8 -2.01 -2.94 -9.81
N ALA A 9 -2.92 -2.35 -10.59
CA ALA A 9 -2.67 -2.02 -11.99
C ALA A 9 -1.52 -1.01 -12.16
N ILE A 10 -1.50 0.05 -11.34
CA ILE A 10 -0.42 1.05 -11.36
C ILE A 10 0.92 0.37 -11.03
N ALA A 11 0.97 -0.44 -9.98
CA ALA A 11 2.18 -1.14 -9.59
C ALA A 11 2.70 -2.08 -10.69
N THR A 12 1.81 -2.86 -11.29
CA THR A 12 2.14 -3.79 -12.38
C THR A 12 2.68 -3.04 -13.60
N VAL A 13 2.01 -1.96 -14.01
CA VAL A 13 2.40 -1.17 -15.19
C VAL A 13 3.68 -0.39 -14.92
N ALA A 14 3.84 0.21 -13.73
CA ALA A 14 5.06 0.94 -13.36
C ALA A 14 6.29 0.03 -13.34
N ARG A 15 6.16 -1.20 -12.85
CA ARG A 15 7.22 -2.22 -12.94
C ARG A 15 7.61 -2.51 -14.39
N LEU A 16 6.63 -2.59 -15.29
CA LEU A 16 6.87 -2.89 -16.69
C LEU A 16 7.51 -1.72 -17.44
N VAL A 17 7.05 -0.49 -17.24
CA VAL A 17 7.52 0.65 -18.05
C VAL A 17 8.62 1.48 -17.39
N GLY A 18 8.88 1.26 -16.09
CA GLY A 18 9.89 1.97 -15.34
C GLY A 18 9.56 3.44 -15.03
N ASP A 19 8.33 3.90 -15.33
CA ASP A 19 7.87 5.27 -15.09
C ASP A 19 6.50 5.27 -14.40
N LEU A 20 6.47 5.86 -13.20
CA LEU A 20 5.27 5.94 -12.36
C LEU A 20 4.19 6.86 -12.91
N SER A 21 4.61 8.01 -13.48
CA SER A 21 3.69 8.99 -14.02
C SER A 21 3.04 8.43 -15.28
N LEU A 22 3.83 7.78 -16.13
CA LEU A 22 3.32 7.10 -17.31
C LEU A 22 2.34 5.97 -16.94
N ALA A 23 2.68 5.17 -15.92
CA ALA A 23 1.83 4.08 -15.45
C ALA A 23 0.50 4.59 -14.87
N GLU A 24 0.54 5.61 -14.01
CA GLU A 24 -0.66 6.22 -13.44
C GLU A 24 -1.58 6.79 -14.52
N ASP A 25 -1.02 7.56 -15.47
CA ASP A 25 -1.80 8.12 -16.58
C ASP A 25 -2.45 7.02 -17.42
N ALA A 26 -1.70 5.97 -17.75
CA ALA A 26 -2.21 4.87 -18.56
C ALA A 26 -3.34 4.09 -17.85
N VAL A 27 -3.24 3.91 -16.53
CA VAL A 27 -4.29 3.30 -15.71
C VAL A 27 -5.52 4.20 -15.63
N GLN A 28 -5.35 5.50 -15.42
CA GLN A 28 -6.47 6.46 -15.42
C GLN A 28 -7.20 6.45 -16.76
N GLU A 29 -6.48 6.44 -17.88
CA GLU A 29 -7.08 6.30 -19.20
C GLU A 29 -7.83 4.98 -19.35
N ALA A 30 -7.28 3.86 -18.86
CA ALA A 30 -7.93 2.55 -18.91
C ALA A 30 -9.26 2.56 -18.15
N PHE A 31 -9.33 3.18 -16.96
CA PHE A 31 -10.58 3.37 -16.24
C PHE A 31 -11.56 4.28 -16.99
N ALA A 32 -11.07 5.37 -17.60
CA ALA A 32 -11.90 6.23 -18.44
C ALA A 32 -12.49 5.47 -19.65
N GLU A 33 -11.77 4.50 -20.21
CA GLU A 33 -12.26 3.62 -21.26
C GLU A 33 -13.31 2.62 -20.74
N ALA A 34 -13.07 2.02 -19.56
CA ALA A 34 -14.02 1.13 -18.92
C ALA A 34 -15.37 1.82 -18.69
N MET A 35 -15.34 3.04 -18.14
CA MET A 35 -16.56 3.83 -17.89
C MET A 35 -17.35 4.17 -19.17
N ARG A 36 -16.67 4.30 -20.32
CA ARG A 36 -17.32 4.54 -21.62
C ARG A 36 -17.84 3.26 -22.27
N SER A 37 -17.10 2.16 -22.16
CA SER A 37 -17.36 0.93 -22.91
C SER A 37 -18.29 -0.06 -22.19
N TRP A 38 -18.07 -0.31 -20.90
CA TRP A 38 -18.79 -1.33 -20.14
C TRP A 38 -20.31 -1.14 -20.06
N PRO A 39 -20.87 0.09 -20.01
CA PRO A 39 -22.32 0.26 -20.08
C PRO A 39 -22.95 -0.30 -21.35
N ARG A 40 -22.20 -0.41 -22.45
CA ARG A 40 -22.69 -0.96 -23.72
C ARG A 40 -22.31 -2.43 -23.94
N THR A 41 -21.11 -2.82 -23.52
CA THR A 41 -20.55 -4.16 -23.81
C THR A 41 -20.73 -5.15 -22.67
N GLY A 42 -21.19 -4.68 -21.50
CA GLY A 42 -21.15 -5.43 -20.25
C GLY A 42 -19.76 -5.36 -19.59
N MET A 43 -19.74 -5.60 -18.27
CA MET A 43 -18.52 -5.69 -17.49
C MET A 43 -17.80 -7.03 -17.78
N PRO A 44 -16.49 -7.03 -18.07
CA PRO A 44 -15.71 -8.26 -18.25
C PRO A 44 -15.73 -9.14 -17.00
N ALA A 45 -15.55 -10.46 -17.18
CA ALA A 45 -15.48 -11.42 -16.07
C ALA A 45 -14.34 -11.12 -15.08
N ASN A 46 -13.23 -10.55 -15.55
CA ASN A 46 -12.15 -10.04 -14.72
C ASN A 46 -11.83 -8.57 -15.08
N PRO A 47 -12.46 -7.60 -14.38
CA PRO A 47 -12.23 -6.18 -14.62
C PRO A 47 -10.79 -5.73 -14.38
N GLY A 48 -10.14 -6.26 -13.34
CA GLY A 48 -8.78 -5.89 -12.96
C GLY A 48 -7.74 -6.29 -14.03
N ALA A 49 -7.86 -7.51 -14.54
CA ALA A 49 -7.01 -8.00 -15.64
C ALA A 49 -7.23 -7.18 -16.93
N TRP A 50 -8.48 -6.81 -17.22
CA TRP A 50 -8.80 -5.97 -18.37
C TRP A 50 -8.16 -4.57 -18.24
N ILE A 51 -8.33 -3.91 -17.09
CA ILE A 51 -7.74 -2.59 -16.82
C ILE A 51 -6.23 -2.64 -16.95
N THR A 52 -5.58 -3.62 -16.32
CA THR A 52 -4.12 -3.79 -16.36
C THR A 52 -3.63 -4.00 -17.80
N THR A 53 -4.36 -4.77 -18.60
CA THR A 53 -4.00 -5.03 -20.01
C THR A 53 -4.13 -3.77 -20.86
N VAL A 54 -5.24 -3.03 -20.74
CA VAL A 54 -5.45 -1.79 -21.48
C VAL A 54 -4.41 -0.73 -21.09
N ALA A 55 -4.14 -0.58 -19.79
CA ALA A 55 -3.13 0.35 -19.28
C ALA A 55 -1.73 -0.02 -19.79
N ARG A 56 -1.37 -1.29 -19.75
CA ARG A 56 -0.11 -1.80 -20.30
C ARG A 56 0.07 -1.41 -21.76
N ASN A 57 -0.93 -1.72 -22.60
CA ASN A 57 -0.85 -1.46 -24.03
C ASN A 57 -0.68 0.04 -24.31
N ARG A 58 -1.46 0.89 -23.61
CA ARG A 58 -1.34 2.35 -23.75
C ARG A 58 0.02 2.90 -23.32
N ALA A 59 0.57 2.39 -22.22
CA ALA A 59 1.89 2.81 -21.75
C ALA A 59 2.98 2.44 -22.77
N LEU A 60 2.94 1.21 -23.31
CA LEU A 60 3.86 0.78 -24.37
C LEU A 60 3.70 1.59 -25.66
N ASP A 61 2.45 1.91 -26.07
CA ASP A 61 2.19 2.70 -27.27
C ASP A 61 2.65 4.16 -27.13
N ARG A 62 2.65 4.71 -25.91
CA ARG A 62 3.23 6.02 -25.63
C ARG A 62 4.76 5.98 -25.74
N LEU A 63 5.41 4.99 -25.14
CA LEU A 63 6.87 4.80 -25.26
C LEU A 63 7.30 4.66 -26.72
N ARG A 64 6.58 3.83 -27.50
CA ARG A 64 6.83 3.67 -28.94
C ARG A 64 6.69 4.98 -29.72
N ARG A 65 5.68 5.80 -29.40
CA ARG A 65 5.48 7.10 -30.06
C ARG A 65 6.56 8.11 -29.68
N GLU A 66 7.02 8.10 -28.44
CA GLU A 66 8.10 8.98 -27.98
C GLU A 66 9.44 8.58 -28.60
N SER A 67 9.74 7.27 -28.72
CA SER A 67 10.93 6.78 -29.42
C SER A 67 10.93 7.07 -30.91
N LEU A 68 9.75 7.19 -31.55
CA LEU A 68 9.63 7.57 -32.96
C LEU A 68 9.72 9.09 -33.19
N ARG A 69 9.39 9.92 -32.19
CA ARG A 69 9.44 11.40 -32.29
C ARG A 69 10.83 11.97 -32.02
N GLY A 70 11.63 11.32 -31.19
CA GLY A 70 13.05 11.59 -31.11
C GLY A 70 13.78 10.72 -32.13
N ASN A 71 14.52 11.28 -33.08
CA ASN A 71 15.49 10.54 -33.89
C ASN A 71 16.61 9.99 -32.99
N LYS A 72 16.28 8.98 -32.18
CA LYS A 72 17.18 8.15 -31.39
C LYS A 72 16.78 6.71 -31.67
N GLU A 73 17.42 6.12 -32.66
CA GLU A 73 17.45 4.67 -32.95
C GLU A 73 18.07 3.82 -31.81
N LEU A 74 18.06 4.28 -30.55
CA LEU A 74 18.90 3.70 -29.49
C LEU A 74 18.21 3.24 -28.21
N ASP A 75 16.88 3.08 -28.14
CA ASP A 75 16.30 2.40 -26.95
C ASP A 75 15.11 1.46 -27.24
N ALA A 76 14.78 1.20 -28.51
CA ALA A 76 13.78 0.19 -28.86
C ALA A 76 14.22 -1.25 -28.54
N ALA A 77 15.51 -1.48 -28.27
CA ALA A 77 16.09 -2.79 -27.97
C ALA A 77 16.25 -3.10 -26.45
N ARG A 78 15.74 -2.23 -25.55
CA ARG A 78 15.62 -2.55 -24.10
C ARG A 78 14.24 -3.06 -23.70
N LEU A 79 13.43 -3.46 -24.67
CA LEU A 79 12.11 -4.04 -24.48
C LEU A 79 12.23 -5.51 -24.00
N PHE A 80 12.73 -5.70 -22.76
CA PHE A 80 12.71 -6.90 -21.91
C PHE A 80 13.04 -8.27 -22.55
N PRO A 81 14.11 -8.96 -22.12
CA PRO A 81 13.88 -10.31 -21.60
C PRO A 81 13.16 -10.19 -20.25
N PRO A 82 12.19 -11.07 -19.93
CA PRO A 82 11.87 -11.30 -18.52
C PRO A 82 13.16 -11.87 -17.94
N THR A 83 13.98 -11.05 -17.28
CA THR A 83 15.04 -11.62 -16.47
C THR A 83 14.33 -12.54 -15.48
N GLU A 84 14.76 -13.79 -15.57
CA GLU A 84 14.36 -14.96 -14.81
C GLU A 84 13.74 -14.61 -13.47
N GLU A 85 12.62 -15.27 -13.18
CA GLU A 85 12.12 -15.61 -11.84
C GLU A 85 13.06 -15.17 -10.71
N GLU A 86 13.02 -13.89 -10.36
CA GLU A 86 13.46 -13.45 -9.06
C GLU A 86 12.34 -13.90 -8.12
N VAL A 87 12.45 -15.16 -7.70
CA VAL A 87 11.65 -15.83 -6.66
C VAL A 87 11.93 -15.09 -5.35
N TRP A 88 11.44 -13.87 -5.23
CA TRP A 88 11.25 -13.22 -3.95
C TRP A 88 9.90 -13.68 -3.39
N PRO A 89 9.81 -13.98 -2.07
CA PRO A 89 8.57 -14.46 -1.45
C PRO A 89 7.37 -13.50 -1.60
N VAL A 90 7.61 -12.24 -1.96
CA VAL A 90 6.56 -11.23 -2.15
C VAL A 90 6.15 -11.17 -3.62
N ARG A 91 5.07 -11.87 -3.95
CA ARG A 91 4.39 -11.83 -5.27
C ARG A 91 3.62 -10.51 -5.52
N ASP A 92 3.77 -9.52 -4.64
CA ASP A 92 2.92 -8.33 -4.63
C ASP A 92 3.65 -7.09 -5.17
N ASP A 93 3.36 -6.75 -6.43
CA ASP A 93 3.85 -5.52 -7.08
C ASP A 93 3.47 -4.25 -6.29
N GLN A 94 2.35 -4.27 -5.59
CA GLN A 94 1.87 -3.14 -4.81
C GLN A 94 2.75 -2.90 -3.57
N LEU A 95 3.17 -3.94 -2.85
CA LEU A 95 4.13 -3.79 -1.75
C LEU A 95 5.50 -3.30 -2.27
N ARG A 96 5.92 -3.78 -3.44
CA ARG A 96 7.11 -3.25 -4.13
C ARG A 96 6.97 -1.75 -4.45
N LEU A 97 5.80 -1.33 -4.91
CA LEU A 97 5.52 0.09 -5.17
C LEU A 97 5.53 0.92 -3.88
N ILE A 98 4.96 0.40 -2.78
CA ILE A 98 5.03 1.03 -1.43
C ILE A 98 6.47 1.33 -1.06
N PHE A 99 7.36 0.33 -1.12
CA PHE A 99 8.77 0.53 -0.78
C PHE A 99 9.50 1.46 -1.75
N THR A 100 9.11 1.46 -3.03
CA THR A 100 9.64 2.42 -4.02
C THR A 100 9.24 3.86 -3.67
N CYS A 101 7.98 4.07 -3.27
CA CYS A 101 7.48 5.37 -2.82
C CYS A 101 8.05 5.81 -1.46
N ALA A 102 8.48 4.88 -0.61
CA ALA A 102 9.16 5.16 0.65
C ALA A 102 10.66 5.50 0.49
N HIS A 103 11.06 6.10 -0.63
CA HIS A 103 12.47 6.40 -0.90
C HIS A 103 13.00 7.56 -0.05
N PRO A 104 14.17 7.43 0.62
CA PRO A 104 14.76 8.47 1.48
C PRO A 104 14.98 9.82 0.79
N ALA A 105 15.18 9.81 -0.53
CA ALA A 105 15.22 11.02 -1.34
C ALA A 105 13.95 11.88 -1.27
N LEU A 106 12.80 11.32 -0.90
CA LEU A 106 11.53 12.03 -0.72
C LEU A 106 11.36 12.42 0.74
N ALA A 107 10.78 13.60 1.01
CA ALA A 107 10.44 13.98 2.37
C ALA A 107 9.40 12.99 2.96
N PRO A 108 9.42 12.68 4.27
CA PRO A 108 8.53 11.67 4.87
C PRO A 108 7.04 11.87 4.55
N GLN A 109 6.55 13.11 4.63
CA GLN A 109 5.16 13.42 4.27
C GLN A 109 4.86 13.17 2.79
N ALA A 110 5.85 13.34 1.90
CA ALA A 110 5.69 13.08 0.47
C ALA A 110 5.68 11.58 0.16
N GLN A 111 6.48 10.78 0.88
CA GLN A 111 6.46 9.32 0.80
C GLN A 111 5.06 8.78 1.13
N VAL A 112 4.53 9.16 2.30
CA VAL A 112 3.21 8.73 2.76
C VAL A 112 2.09 9.22 1.83
N ALA A 113 2.13 10.49 1.41
CA ALA A 113 1.15 11.04 0.46
C ALA A 113 1.08 10.21 -0.83
N LEU A 114 2.25 9.86 -1.36
CA LEU A 114 2.37 9.17 -2.63
C LEU A 114 1.87 7.73 -2.53
N MET A 115 2.19 7.01 -1.45
CA MET A 115 1.67 5.67 -1.19
C MET A 115 0.15 5.69 -1.05
N LEU A 116 -0.41 6.58 -0.23
CA LEU A 116 -1.86 6.71 -0.07
C LEU A 116 -2.57 6.97 -1.41
N ARG A 117 -1.97 7.81 -2.26
CA ARG A 117 -2.54 8.15 -3.57
C ARG A 117 -2.47 6.99 -4.58
N LEU A 118 -1.29 6.42 -4.75
CA LEU A 118 -1.00 5.51 -5.87
C LEU A 118 -1.24 4.05 -5.55
N VAL A 119 -1.00 3.66 -4.30
CA VAL A 119 -1.15 2.27 -3.86
C VAL A 119 -2.55 2.05 -3.31
N CYS A 120 -3.00 2.96 -2.44
CA CYS A 120 -4.24 2.79 -1.69
C CYS A 120 -5.45 3.45 -2.39
N GLY A 121 -5.20 4.22 -3.45
CA GLY A 121 -6.23 4.85 -4.27
C GLY A 121 -7.01 5.97 -3.56
N LEU A 122 -6.47 6.55 -2.49
CA LEU A 122 -7.11 7.69 -1.82
C LEU A 122 -7.14 8.92 -2.74
N THR A 123 -8.22 9.67 -2.66
CA THR A 123 -8.39 10.97 -3.28
C THR A 123 -7.52 12.02 -2.59
N VAL A 124 -7.24 13.12 -3.29
CA VAL A 124 -6.53 14.26 -2.72
C VAL A 124 -7.26 14.80 -1.48
N ALA A 125 -8.59 14.85 -1.52
CA ALA A 125 -9.43 15.26 -0.40
C ALA A 125 -9.31 14.33 0.82
N GLU A 126 -9.28 13.02 0.62
CA GLU A 126 -9.02 12.05 1.70
C GLU A 126 -7.63 12.24 2.31
N ILE A 127 -6.59 12.40 1.47
CA ILE A 127 -5.22 12.61 1.95
C ILE A 127 -5.07 13.96 2.67
N ALA A 128 -5.73 15.00 2.18
CA ALA A 128 -5.78 16.32 2.79
C ALA A 128 -6.37 16.27 4.21
N ARG A 129 -7.48 15.53 4.39
CA ARG A 129 -8.07 15.29 5.71
C ARG A 129 -7.12 14.49 6.61
N ALA A 130 -6.51 13.42 6.10
CA ALA A 130 -5.56 12.61 6.85
C ALA A 130 -4.33 13.40 7.34
N PHE A 131 -3.87 14.39 6.56
CA PHE A 131 -2.76 15.27 6.94
C PHE A 131 -3.16 16.59 7.60
N LEU A 132 -4.46 16.87 7.76
CA LEU A 132 -4.97 18.16 8.23
C LEU A 132 -4.37 19.34 7.44
N GLN A 133 -4.34 19.21 6.11
CA GLN A 133 -3.75 20.19 5.20
C GLN A 133 -4.69 20.54 4.05
N PRO A 134 -4.57 21.74 3.45
CA PRO A 134 -5.36 22.11 2.28
C PRO A 134 -5.08 21.20 1.07
N GLU A 135 -6.12 20.85 0.29
CA GLU A 135 -6.00 20.05 -0.94
C GLU A 135 -4.96 20.59 -1.95
N PRO A 136 -4.80 21.91 -2.16
CA PRO A 136 -3.75 22.44 -3.03
C PRO A 136 -2.33 22.07 -2.54
N THR A 137 -2.12 22.03 -1.22
CA THR A 137 -0.83 21.68 -0.61
C THR A 137 -0.51 20.21 -0.87
N VAL A 138 -1.49 19.33 -0.69
CA VAL A 138 -1.35 17.89 -0.98
C VAL A 138 -1.12 17.64 -2.47
N SER A 139 -1.89 18.30 -3.34
CA SER A 139 -1.73 18.20 -4.80
C SER A 139 -0.32 18.59 -5.22
N GLN A 140 0.17 19.74 -4.75
CA GLN A 140 1.51 20.21 -5.07
C GLN A 140 2.58 19.25 -4.55
N ARG A 141 2.40 18.68 -3.35
CA ARG A 141 3.30 17.68 -2.79
C ARG A 141 3.37 16.43 -3.65
N LEU A 142 2.23 15.90 -4.09
CA LEU A 142 2.17 14.71 -4.95
C LEU A 142 2.90 14.95 -6.28
N THR A 143 2.65 16.09 -6.94
CA THR A 143 3.33 16.45 -8.19
C THR A 143 4.84 16.58 -8.01
N ARG A 144 5.30 17.25 -6.94
CA ARG A 144 6.73 17.38 -6.64
C ARG A 144 7.38 16.03 -6.34
N ALA A 145 6.69 15.15 -5.61
CA ALA A 145 7.17 13.81 -5.29
C ALA A 145 7.37 12.96 -6.55
N LYS A 146 6.37 12.92 -7.44
CA LYS A 146 6.45 12.21 -8.73
C LYS A 146 7.58 12.75 -9.61
N SER A 147 7.69 14.09 -9.70
CA SER A 147 8.79 14.72 -10.44
C SER A 147 10.16 14.31 -9.87
N LYS A 148 10.31 14.27 -8.54
CA LYS A 148 11.55 13.88 -7.89
C LYS A 148 11.90 12.40 -8.13
N ILE A 149 10.93 11.49 -8.13
CA ILE A 149 11.13 10.08 -8.50
C ILE A 149 11.67 9.97 -9.93
N ARG A 150 11.04 10.67 -10.87
CA ARG A 150 11.44 10.67 -12.28
C ARG A 150 12.83 11.27 -12.48
N THR A 151 13.11 12.44 -11.90
CA THR A 151 14.41 13.12 -12.04
C THR A 151 15.55 12.32 -11.39
N ALA A 152 15.29 11.65 -10.27
CA ALA A 152 16.28 10.81 -9.59
C ALA A 152 16.42 9.41 -10.22
N ALA A 153 15.67 9.11 -11.28
CA ALA A 153 15.66 7.81 -11.96
C ALA A 153 15.56 6.62 -10.98
N ILE A 154 14.69 6.75 -9.97
CA ILE A 154 14.55 5.72 -8.93
C ILE A 154 13.99 4.46 -9.58
N PRO A 155 14.72 3.33 -9.54
CA PRO A 155 14.28 2.12 -10.21
C PRO A 155 13.06 1.51 -9.50
N PHE A 156 12.08 1.05 -10.28
CA PHE A 156 10.91 0.31 -9.79
C PHE A 156 11.26 -1.13 -9.43
N ARG A 157 12.05 -1.29 -8.37
CA ARG A 157 12.45 -2.57 -7.80
C ARG A 157 12.30 -2.54 -6.29
N LEU A 158 12.06 -3.70 -5.69
CA LEU A 158 12.14 -3.81 -4.24
C LEU A 158 13.59 -3.50 -3.84
N PRO A 159 13.82 -2.63 -2.84
CA PRO A 159 15.15 -2.41 -2.31
C PRO A 159 15.72 -3.71 -1.76
N PRO A 160 17.04 -3.94 -1.83
CA PRO A 160 17.67 -5.05 -1.12
C PRO A 160 17.36 -4.96 0.38
N GLU A 161 17.32 -6.11 1.07
CA GLU A 161 16.84 -6.24 2.46
C GLU A 161 17.46 -5.22 3.43
N HIS A 162 18.77 -4.97 3.31
CA HIS A 162 19.49 -4.02 4.17
C HIS A 162 19.03 -2.55 4.04
N LEU A 163 18.30 -2.20 2.97
CA LEU A 163 17.72 -0.87 2.77
C LEU A 163 16.23 -0.78 3.13
N LEU A 164 15.60 -1.91 3.50
CA LEU A 164 14.20 -1.91 3.92
C LEU A 164 13.99 -1.19 5.26
N PRO A 165 14.81 -1.38 6.32
CA PRO A 165 14.53 -0.82 7.64
C PRO A 165 14.35 0.71 7.67
N GLU A 166 15.13 1.47 6.88
CA GLU A 166 15.00 2.93 6.80
C GLU A 166 13.62 3.38 6.29
N ARG A 167 12.94 2.52 5.52
CA ARG A 167 11.66 2.81 4.86
C ARG A 167 10.46 2.33 5.66
N VAL A 168 10.66 1.36 6.55
CA VAL A 168 9.61 0.73 7.35
C VAL A 168 8.73 1.75 8.10
N PRO A 169 9.27 2.80 8.76
CA PRO A 169 8.42 3.73 9.50
C PRO A 169 7.33 4.38 8.65
N GLN A 170 7.64 4.77 7.41
CA GLN A 170 6.67 5.40 6.51
C GLN A 170 5.74 4.38 5.86
N VAL A 171 6.20 3.14 5.66
CA VAL A 171 5.34 2.04 5.22
C VAL A 171 4.30 1.71 6.29
N LEU A 172 4.70 1.55 7.54
CA LEU A 172 3.81 1.32 8.68
C LEU A 172 2.81 2.48 8.84
N ALA A 173 3.29 3.73 8.78
CA ALA A 173 2.43 4.90 8.85
C ALA A 173 1.40 4.92 7.72
N CYS A 174 1.79 4.58 6.49
CA CYS A 174 0.88 4.49 5.37
C CYS A 174 -0.19 3.41 5.61
N ILE A 175 0.22 2.18 5.96
CA ILE A 175 -0.72 1.07 6.18
C ILE A 175 -1.72 1.42 7.29
N TYR A 176 -1.26 2.00 8.40
CA TYR A 176 -2.15 2.39 9.49
C TYR A 176 -3.09 3.54 9.12
N LEU A 177 -2.65 4.51 8.31
CA LEU A 177 -3.52 5.59 7.84
C LEU A 177 -4.62 5.08 6.93
N VAL A 178 -4.33 4.11 6.06
CA VAL A 178 -5.35 3.43 5.22
C VAL A 178 -6.37 2.74 6.10
N PHE A 179 -5.90 1.99 7.10
CA PHE A 179 -6.79 1.33 8.05
C PHE A 179 -7.65 2.34 8.80
N THR A 180 -7.05 3.42 9.30
CA THR A 180 -7.75 4.45 10.09
C THR A 180 -8.79 5.19 9.26
N GLU A 181 -8.53 5.49 7.98
CA GLU A 181 -9.50 6.10 7.07
C GLU A 181 -10.68 5.14 6.82
N GLY A 182 -10.41 3.84 6.64
CA GLY A 182 -11.46 2.83 6.54
C GLY A 182 -12.26 2.67 7.83
N TYR A 183 -11.60 2.73 8.99
CA TYR A 183 -12.18 2.49 10.31
C TYR A 183 -12.99 3.68 10.86
N SER A 184 -12.52 4.92 10.67
CA SER A 184 -13.01 6.10 11.40
C SER A 184 -14.11 6.89 10.68
N ALA A 185 -14.40 6.61 9.41
CA ALA A 185 -15.20 7.54 8.60
C ALA A 185 -16.68 7.58 9.03
N THR A 186 -17.13 8.71 9.57
CA THR A 186 -18.54 9.04 9.86
C THR A 186 -19.37 9.37 8.61
N SER A 187 -18.78 9.43 7.41
CA SER A 187 -19.44 9.91 6.18
C SER A 187 -18.97 9.18 4.90
N GLY A 188 -19.60 8.05 4.58
CA GLY A 188 -19.28 7.21 3.43
C GLY A 188 -20.17 5.96 3.35
N SER A 189 -20.22 5.31 2.18
CA SER A 189 -20.89 4.01 2.00
C SER A 189 -20.13 2.90 2.73
N SER A 190 -20.83 2.01 3.45
CA SER A 190 -20.21 0.98 4.28
C SER A 190 -19.26 0.06 3.52
N ALA A 191 -19.59 -0.30 2.27
CA ALA A 191 -18.78 -1.21 1.45
C ALA A 191 -17.37 -0.69 1.14
N ILE A 192 -17.20 0.62 0.89
CA ILE A 192 -15.89 1.20 0.58
C ILE A 192 -14.97 1.18 1.81
N ARG A 193 -15.54 1.24 3.01
CA ARG A 193 -14.81 1.25 4.28
C ARG A 193 -14.24 -0.11 4.62
N ASP A 194 -15.03 -1.16 4.40
CA ASP A 194 -14.62 -2.54 4.61
C ASP A 194 -13.43 -2.89 3.69
N GLU A 195 -13.48 -2.47 2.42
CA GLU A 195 -12.40 -2.70 1.46
C GLU A 195 -11.07 -2.06 1.87
N LEU A 196 -11.08 -0.85 2.46
CA LEU A 196 -9.84 -0.19 2.92
C LEU A 196 -9.23 -0.90 4.13
N CYS A 197 -10.07 -1.35 5.07
CA CYS A 197 -9.59 -2.08 6.23
C CYS A 197 -9.03 -3.45 5.83
N GLU A 198 -9.74 -4.19 4.97
CA GLU A 198 -9.29 -5.46 4.42
C GLU A 198 -7.96 -5.32 3.67
N GLU A 199 -7.83 -4.27 2.87
CA GLU A 199 -6.60 -3.99 2.13
C GLU A 199 -5.43 -3.64 3.06
N ALA A 200 -5.66 -2.82 4.09
CA ALA A 200 -4.62 -2.50 5.07
C ALA A 200 -4.18 -3.74 5.87
N ILE A 201 -5.12 -4.62 6.26
CA ILE A 201 -4.80 -5.90 6.91
C ILE A 201 -4.00 -6.80 5.97
N ARG A 202 -4.39 -6.87 4.69
CA ARG A 202 -3.67 -7.65 3.68
C ARG A 202 -2.24 -7.15 3.49
N LEU A 203 -2.04 -5.83 3.38
CA LEU A 203 -0.71 -5.21 3.32
C LEU A 203 0.11 -5.48 4.58
N GLY A 204 -0.51 -5.40 5.76
CA GLY A 204 0.14 -5.73 7.03
C GLY A 204 0.63 -7.18 7.10
N ARG A 205 -0.16 -8.14 6.59
CA ARG A 205 0.25 -9.55 6.49
C ARG A 205 1.44 -9.73 5.55
N LEU A 206 1.39 -9.12 4.37
CA LEU A 206 2.51 -9.17 3.41
C LEU A 206 3.78 -8.54 3.98
N LEU A 207 3.65 -7.46 4.77
CA LEU A 207 4.79 -6.86 5.44
C LEU A 207 5.42 -7.79 6.49
N CYS A 208 4.60 -8.50 7.26
CA CYS A 208 5.07 -9.50 8.23
C CYS A 208 5.73 -10.71 7.55
N GLU A 209 5.25 -11.12 6.38
CA GLU A 209 5.87 -12.17 5.56
C GLU A 209 7.21 -11.72 4.98
N LEU A 210 7.31 -10.46 4.55
CA LEU A 210 8.55 -9.89 4.01
C LEU A 210 9.60 -9.64 5.10
N MET A 211 9.19 -9.18 6.28
CA MET A 211 10.07 -8.80 7.38
C MET A 211 9.65 -9.52 8.67
N PRO A 212 9.89 -10.84 8.78
CA PRO A 212 9.45 -11.62 9.93
C PRO A 212 10.09 -11.18 11.25
N ASP A 213 11.30 -10.59 11.17
CA ASP A 213 12.07 -10.11 12.32
C ASP A 213 11.73 -8.66 12.74
N GLU A 214 10.82 -7.96 12.04
CA GLU A 214 10.40 -6.59 12.36
C GLU A 214 9.22 -6.59 13.34
N PRO A 215 9.43 -6.30 14.64
CA PRO A 215 8.37 -6.43 15.64
C PRO A 215 7.25 -5.38 15.46
N GLU A 216 7.57 -4.19 14.96
CA GLU A 216 6.60 -3.13 14.69
C GLU A 216 5.58 -3.52 13.61
N ALA A 217 5.97 -4.33 12.62
CA ALA A 217 5.06 -4.85 11.60
C ALA A 217 4.01 -5.78 12.20
N TRP A 218 4.43 -6.71 13.07
CA TRP A 218 3.54 -7.59 13.81
C TRP A 218 2.65 -6.83 14.80
N ALA A 219 3.20 -5.83 15.49
CA ALA A 219 2.45 -4.99 16.42
C ALA A 219 1.34 -4.21 15.70
N LEU A 220 1.66 -3.63 14.53
CA LEU A 220 0.67 -2.93 13.70
C LEU A 220 -0.43 -3.88 13.21
N LEU A 221 -0.06 -5.05 12.70
CA LEU A 221 -1.04 -6.06 12.25
C LEU A 221 -1.96 -6.49 13.39
N ALA A 222 -1.40 -6.77 14.58
CA ALA A 222 -2.17 -7.14 15.76
C ALA A 222 -3.15 -6.02 16.19
N LEU A 223 -2.70 -4.76 16.16
CA LEU A 223 -3.54 -3.60 16.46
C LEU A 223 -4.73 -3.51 15.50
N MET A 224 -4.48 -3.59 14.19
CA MET A 224 -5.52 -3.51 13.16
C MET A 224 -6.53 -4.65 13.29
N LEU A 225 -6.07 -5.90 13.50
CA LEU A 225 -6.96 -7.05 13.70
C LEU A 225 -7.83 -6.90 14.96
N LEU A 226 -7.26 -6.36 16.05
CA LEU A 226 -8.02 -6.08 17.27
C LEU A 226 -9.10 -5.02 17.02
N GLN A 227 -8.77 -3.93 16.34
CA GLN A 227 -9.73 -2.89 15.98
C GLN A 227 -10.82 -3.42 15.04
N ASP A 228 -10.44 -4.18 14.01
CA ASP A 228 -11.35 -4.78 13.02
C ASP A 228 -12.36 -5.73 13.67
N SER A 229 -11.92 -6.55 14.64
CA SER A 229 -12.79 -7.47 15.37
C SER A 229 -13.96 -6.79 16.10
N ARG A 230 -13.80 -5.51 16.48
CA ARG A 230 -14.82 -4.71 17.17
C ARG A 230 -15.79 -4.01 16.21
N ARG A 231 -15.45 -3.89 14.93
CA ARG A 231 -16.28 -3.25 13.90
C ARG A 231 -17.62 -3.96 13.71
N GLY A 232 -17.63 -5.30 13.80
CA GLY A 232 -18.84 -6.13 13.66
C GLY A 232 -19.76 -6.17 14.89
N SER A 233 -19.32 -5.68 16.05
CA SER A 233 -20.12 -5.66 17.29
C SER A 233 -20.87 -4.34 17.54
N GLY A 234 -20.76 -3.38 16.62
CA GLY A 234 -21.17 -1.99 16.80
C GLY A 234 -22.55 -1.60 16.25
N SER A 235 -23.48 -2.54 16.02
CA SER A 235 -24.88 -2.15 15.90
C SER A 235 -25.38 -1.74 17.29
N PRO A 236 -25.94 -0.53 17.49
CA PRO A 236 -26.57 -0.19 18.77
C PRO A 236 -27.61 -1.26 19.10
N PRO A 237 -27.77 -1.65 20.38
CA PRO A 237 -28.78 -2.63 20.76
C PRO A 237 -30.14 -2.07 20.36
N THR A 238 -30.70 -2.55 19.26
CA THR A 238 -32.13 -2.44 19.05
C THR A 238 -32.72 -3.32 20.13
N GLU A 239 -33.44 -2.73 21.08
CA GLU A 239 -34.19 -3.48 22.09
C GLU A 239 -35.00 -4.56 21.37
N ARG A 240 -34.51 -5.80 21.45
CA ARG A 240 -35.26 -7.00 21.12
C ARG A 240 -35.18 -7.90 22.33
N PRO A 241 -36.31 -8.45 22.79
CA PRO A 241 -36.36 -9.17 24.04
C PRO A 241 -35.49 -10.41 23.97
N ASP A 242 -34.82 -10.65 25.09
CA ASP A 242 -34.08 -11.84 25.48
C ASP A 242 -34.51 -13.12 24.75
N ARG A 243 -33.59 -13.65 23.93
CA ARG A 243 -33.49 -15.08 23.65
C ARG A 243 -32.03 -15.51 23.81
N SER A 244 -31.67 -15.82 25.05
CA SER A 244 -30.87 -16.97 25.46
C SER A 244 -29.78 -17.46 24.47
N ARG A 245 -28.55 -17.06 24.80
CA ARG A 245 -27.29 -17.84 24.76
C ARG A 245 -27.38 -19.24 24.13
N SER A 246 -26.74 -19.42 22.97
CA SER A 246 -25.72 -20.44 22.70
C SER A 246 -25.46 -20.59 21.19
N ARG A 247 -24.34 -20.04 20.70
CA ARG A 247 -23.50 -20.70 19.68
C ARG A 247 -22.27 -19.87 19.30
N THR A 248 -21.17 -20.60 19.35
CA THR A 248 -19.75 -20.30 19.13
C THR A 248 -19.43 -19.59 17.81
N ALA A 249 -18.46 -18.67 17.85
CA ALA A 249 -17.47 -18.49 16.79
C ALA A 249 -16.08 -18.36 17.44
N ARG A 250 -15.54 -19.50 17.90
CA ARG A 250 -14.11 -19.68 18.16
C ARG A 250 -13.48 -20.02 16.81
N GLY A 251 -12.75 -19.08 16.23
CA GLY A 251 -12.08 -19.27 14.95
C GLY A 251 -11.36 -17.99 14.53
N GLY A 252 -10.32 -17.60 15.26
CA GLY A 252 -9.57 -16.37 14.97
C GLY A 252 -8.48 -15.99 15.96
N ILE A 253 -8.19 -16.83 16.96
CA ILE A 253 -7.13 -16.59 17.95
C ILE A 253 -6.31 -17.86 18.14
N ALA A 254 -5.65 -18.30 17.06
CA ALA A 254 -4.70 -19.43 17.10
C ALA A 254 -3.71 -19.36 15.93
N ALA A 255 -3.09 -18.19 15.73
CA ALA A 255 -1.89 -18.05 14.90
C ALA A 255 -1.07 -16.91 15.50
N GLY A 256 -0.14 -17.25 16.40
CA GLY A 256 0.69 -16.25 17.07
C GLY A 256 1.46 -16.72 18.32
N SER A 257 1.36 -17.98 18.75
CA SER A 257 1.96 -18.40 20.04
C SER A 257 2.99 -19.53 19.98
N ARG A 258 3.48 -19.96 18.81
CA ARG A 258 4.58 -20.95 18.78
C ARG A 258 5.54 -20.69 17.63
N ARG A 259 6.55 -19.86 17.90
CA ARG A 259 7.97 -20.03 17.53
C ARG A 259 8.74 -18.79 18.05
N GLY A 260 9.64 -18.98 19.01
CA GLY A 260 10.84 -18.15 19.14
C GLY A 260 10.88 -16.93 20.07
N CYS A 261 10.13 -16.85 21.18
CA CYS A 261 10.50 -15.88 22.23
C CYS A 261 11.60 -16.46 23.13
N GLY A 262 12.87 -16.17 22.81
CA GLY A 262 13.95 -16.19 23.78
C GLY A 262 13.77 -15.06 24.80
N PRO A 263 14.25 -15.20 26.05
CA PRO A 263 14.04 -14.21 27.09
C PRO A 263 14.74 -12.88 26.74
N TRP A 264 13.97 -11.79 26.77
CA TRP A 264 14.47 -10.42 26.65
C TRP A 264 15.58 -10.14 27.68
N PRO A 265 16.75 -9.60 27.29
CA PRO A 265 17.75 -9.16 28.24
C PRO A 265 17.25 -7.90 28.96
N ARG A 266 17.13 -7.99 30.29
CA ARG A 266 16.84 -6.84 31.15
C ARG A 266 18.04 -5.88 31.13
N PRO A 267 17.87 -4.58 30.89
CA PRO A 267 18.94 -3.61 31.12
C PRO A 267 19.23 -3.54 32.63
N GLY A 268 20.47 -3.85 33.00
CA GLY A 268 20.96 -3.80 34.37
C GLY A 268 20.95 -2.36 34.89
N ILE A 269 20.20 -2.12 35.95
CA ILE A 269 20.27 -0.88 36.74
C ILE A 269 21.62 -0.91 37.48
N PRO A 270 22.51 0.10 37.32
CA PRO A 270 23.73 0.16 38.10
C PRO A 270 23.37 0.45 39.56
N ARG A 271 23.69 -0.48 40.46
CA ARG A 271 23.65 -0.23 41.90
C ARG A 271 24.79 0.73 42.26
N ALA A 272 24.46 1.98 42.56
CA ALA A 272 25.38 2.91 43.18
C ALA A 272 25.77 2.40 44.57
N SER A 273 27.03 1.99 44.73
CA SER A 273 27.65 1.69 46.01
C SER A 273 27.95 3.01 46.74
N ILE A 274 27.18 3.31 47.78
CA ILE A 274 27.49 4.37 48.75
C ILE A 274 28.70 3.92 49.56
N SER A 275 29.87 4.50 49.28
CA SER A 275 31.05 4.38 50.12
C SER A 275 30.91 5.31 51.34
N ARG A 276 30.67 4.72 52.51
CA ARG A 276 30.88 5.42 53.79
C ARG A 276 32.38 5.45 54.06
N ARG A 277 32.99 6.63 53.94
CA ARG A 277 34.29 6.93 54.56
C ARG A 277 34.10 7.00 56.07
N ARG A 278 34.95 6.28 56.81
CA ARG A 278 35.45 6.68 58.12
C ARG A 278 36.88 7.15 57.93
#